data_AF-A0A2Y9QQK0-F1
#
_entry.id   AF-A0A2Y9QQK0-F1
#
_cell.length_a   1.000
_cell.length_b   1.000
_cell.length_c   1.000
_cell.angle_alpha   90.00
_cell.angle_beta   90.00
_cell.angle_gamma   90.00
#
_symmetry.space_group_name_H-M   'P 1'
#
loop_
_entity.id
_entity.type
_entity.pdbx_description
1 polymer ?
#
loop_
_entity_poly.entity_id
_entity_poly.type
_entity_poly.pdbx_seq_one_letter_code
_entity_poly.pdbx_strand_id
1 'polypeptide(L)'
;MGWTDTLESAQDIFWKQADFGYARERLEEIHVLCQPEQMGDSGLVCSRYLQYCRAANLYLDLRNIKRNHDRFKEDFFQSGEIGGHCKLDTHTLMSEGQRKSPLQSWFAELQSYTQLNFRPIEDAKCDIVVDKPAYFMKFDAGVNMYHHFCDFLNLYITQHVNNSFSTDVYIVMWDTSSYGYGDLFADTWKAFTDYDVIHLKTYDSKRVCFREAVFSLLPRMRYGLFYNTPLISGCQSTGLFRAFSQHVLHRLNITQEGPKDGKMRVTVLARSTEYRKILNQNELVNALKTVSMFEVQIVDYKYKELGFLDQLRITHNTDIFIGMHGAGLTHLLFLPDWATVFELYNCEDERCYLDLARLRGVHYITWRKQNKVFPQDKSC
;
A
#
# COMPACT_ATOMS: atom_id res chain seq x y z
N MET A 1 4.84 -28.23 -8.06
CA MET A 1 6.07 -27.83 -8.79
C MET A 1 5.68 -27.56 -10.24
N GLY A 2 5.13 -26.39 -10.54
CA GLY A 2 4.56 -26.10 -11.88
C GLY A 2 5.27 -24.99 -12.66
N TRP A 3 6.35 -24.41 -12.14
CA TRP A 3 6.95 -23.19 -12.73
C TRP A 3 8.50 -23.16 -12.76
N THR A 4 9.19 -24.09 -12.08
CA THR A 4 10.66 -24.16 -12.05
C THR A 4 11.15 -25.60 -11.90
N ASP A 5 12.36 -25.85 -12.40
CA ASP A 5 12.99 -27.19 -12.41
C ASP A 5 13.68 -27.52 -11.07
N THR A 6 13.99 -26.52 -10.24
CA THR A 6 14.67 -26.70 -8.94
C THR A 6 14.06 -25.88 -7.81
N LEU A 7 14.31 -26.28 -6.56
CA LEU A 7 13.91 -25.55 -5.35
C LEU A 7 14.61 -24.18 -5.26
N GLU A 8 15.90 -24.12 -5.61
CA GLU A 8 16.70 -22.89 -5.62
C GLU A 8 16.12 -21.86 -6.60
N SER A 9 15.73 -22.30 -7.79
CA SER A 9 15.05 -21.45 -8.76
C SER A 9 13.70 -20.95 -8.24
N ALA A 10 12.94 -21.80 -7.54
CA ALA A 10 11.69 -21.38 -6.92
C ALA A 10 11.90 -20.31 -5.83
N GLN A 11 12.94 -20.47 -5.02
CA GLN A 11 13.31 -19.52 -3.98
C GLN A 11 13.76 -18.17 -4.56
N ASP A 12 14.60 -18.17 -5.59
CA ASP A 12 15.05 -16.94 -6.26
C ASP A 12 13.87 -16.19 -6.91
N ILE A 13 12.98 -16.90 -7.60
CA ILE A 13 11.76 -16.30 -8.19
C ILE A 13 10.88 -15.70 -7.09
N PHE A 14 10.64 -16.44 -6.00
CA PHE A 14 9.85 -15.93 -4.88
C PHE A 14 10.49 -14.69 -4.27
N TRP A 15 11.81 -14.69 -4.05
CA TRP A 15 12.53 -13.56 -3.49
C TRP A 15 12.45 -12.30 -4.38
N LYS A 16 12.55 -12.47 -5.71
CA LYS A 16 12.39 -11.37 -6.70
C LYS A 16 10.96 -10.84 -6.79
N GLN A 17 9.96 -11.72 -6.75
CA GLN A 17 8.56 -11.35 -6.98
C GLN A 17 7.82 -10.91 -5.71
N ALA A 18 8.20 -11.45 -4.55
CA ALA A 18 7.41 -11.40 -3.33
C ALA A 18 8.15 -10.82 -2.11
N ASP A 19 9.47 -10.64 -2.19
CA ASP A 19 10.32 -10.21 -1.07
C ASP A 19 11.18 -8.97 -1.44
N PHE A 20 12.19 -8.66 -0.65
CA PHE A 20 13.10 -7.52 -0.86
C PHE A 20 13.81 -7.51 -2.22
N GLY A 21 13.86 -8.64 -2.93
CA GLY A 21 14.34 -8.67 -4.32
C GLY A 21 13.51 -7.81 -5.25
N TYR A 22 12.21 -7.67 -4.97
CA TYR A 22 11.35 -6.76 -5.72
C TYR A 22 11.84 -5.31 -5.61
N ALA A 23 12.18 -4.85 -4.40
CA ALA A 23 12.69 -3.51 -4.18
C ALA A 23 14.03 -3.30 -4.90
N ARG A 24 14.91 -4.33 -4.87
CA ARG A 24 16.20 -4.31 -5.58
C ARG A 24 16.02 -4.14 -7.09
N GLU A 25 15.10 -4.87 -7.70
CA GLU A 25 14.84 -4.73 -9.14
C GLU A 25 14.33 -3.33 -9.51
N ARG A 26 13.45 -2.72 -8.69
CA ARG A 26 12.98 -1.34 -8.96
C ARG A 26 14.12 -0.34 -8.89
N LEU A 27 15.08 -0.55 -7.99
CA LEU A 27 16.29 0.27 -7.86
C LEU A 27 17.23 0.09 -9.06
N GLU A 28 17.42 -1.14 -9.54
CA GLU A 28 18.26 -1.47 -10.70
C GLU A 28 17.67 -0.93 -12.03
N GLU A 29 16.36 -0.69 -12.08
CA GLU A 29 15.65 -0.12 -13.23
C GLU A 29 15.75 1.41 -13.34
N ILE A 30 16.30 2.10 -12.32
CA ILE A 30 16.33 3.57 -12.28
C ILE A 30 17.30 4.11 -13.32
N HIS A 31 16.80 5.07 -14.12
CA HIS A 31 17.59 5.82 -15.09
C HIS A 31 17.22 7.30 -15.05
N VAL A 32 18.12 8.13 -15.58
CA VAL A 32 17.94 9.59 -15.64
C VAL A 32 17.06 9.96 -16.83
N LEU A 33 16.02 10.74 -16.58
CA LEU A 33 15.19 11.35 -17.63
C LEU A 33 15.48 12.85 -17.80
N CYS A 34 15.87 13.53 -16.73
CA CYS A 34 16.16 14.97 -16.70
C CYS A 34 17.48 15.17 -15.94
N GLN A 35 18.53 15.51 -16.68
CA GLN A 35 19.90 15.61 -16.17
C GLN A 35 20.21 17.04 -15.75
N PRO A 36 20.56 17.30 -14.47
CA PRO A 36 21.06 18.60 -14.05
C PRO A 36 22.43 18.90 -14.68
N GLU A 37 22.67 20.14 -15.07
CA GLU A 37 23.95 20.60 -15.62
C GLU A 37 24.78 21.36 -14.57
N GLN A 38 24.12 22.00 -13.60
CA GLN A 38 24.74 22.79 -12.54
C GLN A 38 24.09 22.52 -11.16
N MET A 39 24.76 22.98 -10.10
CA MET A 39 24.18 22.94 -8.75
C MET A 39 22.95 23.87 -8.68
N GLY A 40 21.83 23.36 -8.15
CA GLY A 40 20.55 24.07 -8.13
C GLY A 40 19.66 23.78 -9.33
N ASP A 41 20.16 23.09 -10.36
CA ASP A 41 19.30 22.59 -11.44
C ASP A 41 18.34 21.52 -10.94
N SER A 42 17.28 21.31 -11.71
CA SER A 42 16.32 20.24 -11.48
C SER A 42 16.85 18.89 -11.97
N GLY A 43 16.29 17.82 -11.44
CA GLY A 43 16.57 16.47 -11.92
C GLY A 43 15.32 15.60 -11.86
N LEU A 44 15.25 14.59 -12.74
CA LEU A 44 14.24 13.52 -12.68
C LEU A 44 14.91 12.20 -12.99
N VAL A 45 14.79 11.26 -12.06
CA VAL A 45 15.16 9.86 -12.26
C VAL A 45 13.93 8.99 -12.02
N CYS A 46 13.76 7.96 -12.83
CA CYS A 46 12.58 7.09 -12.75
C CYS A 46 12.98 5.63 -12.97
N SER A 47 12.26 4.71 -12.32
CA SER A 47 12.25 3.31 -12.70
C SER A 47 11.47 3.11 -14.00
N ARG A 48 11.57 1.91 -14.57
CA ARG A 48 10.80 1.51 -15.74
C ARG A 48 9.30 1.79 -15.56
N TYR A 49 8.66 2.21 -16.65
CA TYR A 49 7.26 2.62 -16.76
C TYR A 49 6.83 3.75 -15.82
N LEU A 50 7.78 4.52 -15.27
CA LEU A 50 7.53 5.57 -14.29
C LEU A 50 6.73 5.04 -13.09
N GLN A 51 7.08 3.84 -12.61
CA GLN A 51 6.43 3.25 -11.43
C GLN A 51 6.95 3.85 -10.13
N TYR A 52 8.18 4.35 -10.14
CA TYR A 52 8.80 5.13 -9.08
C TYR A 52 9.61 6.24 -9.74
N CYS A 53 9.56 7.46 -9.19
CA CYS A 53 10.43 8.54 -9.63
C CYS A 53 10.92 9.37 -8.45
N ARG A 54 12.09 9.98 -8.58
CA ARG A 54 12.59 11.03 -7.69
C ARG A 54 12.94 12.27 -8.50
N ALA A 55 12.45 13.41 -8.04
CA ALA A 55 12.71 14.70 -8.64
C ALA A 55 13.43 15.62 -7.64
N ALA A 56 14.38 16.40 -8.15
CA ALA A 56 15.04 17.49 -7.45
C ALA A 56 14.58 18.82 -8.04
N ASN A 57 14.32 19.82 -7.20
CA ASN A 57 13.86 21.16 -7.58
C ASN A 57 12.70 21.13 -8.59
N LEU A 58 11.66 20.35 -8.27
CA LEU A 58 10.47 20.15 -9.09
C LEU A 58 9.58 21.40 -9.06
N TYR A 59 9.11 21.83 -10.23
CA TYR A 59 8.13 22.91 -10.40
C TYR A 59 6.74 22.34 -10.71
N LEU A 60 5.71 22.83 -10.00
CA LEU A 60 4.30 22.63 -10.30
C LEU A 60 3.56 23.98 -10.40
N ASP A 61 2.86 24.22 -11.49
CA ASP A 61 1.95 25.37 -11.68
C ASP A 61 0.50 24.93 -11.55
N LEU A 62 -0.12 25.25 -10.42
CA LEU A 62 -1.51 24.90 -10.13
C LEU A 62 -2.46 26.10 -10.26
N ARG A 63 -2.03 27.20 -10.91
CA ARG A 63 -2.81 28.45 -10.97
C ARG A 63 -4.13 28.31 -11.74
N ASN A 64 -4.12 27.55 -12.83
CA ASN A 64 -5.23 27.47 -13.79
C ASN A 64 -5.91 26.10 -13.83
N ILE A 65 -5.76 25.32 -12.77
CA ILE A 65 -6.24 23.94 -12.70
C ILE A 65 -7.76 23.89 -12.52
N LYS A 66 -8.42 23.05 -13.33
CA LYS A 66 -9.86 22.77 -13.24
C LYS A 66 -10.09 21.34 -12.77
N ARG A 67 -10.53 21.21 -11.51
CA ARG A 67 -10.89 19.94 -10.87
C ARG A 67 -12.30 19.51 -11.24
N ASN A 68 -12.50 18.21 -11.38
CA ASN A 68 -13.81 17.58 -11.57
C ASN A 68 -13.95 16.42 -10.56
N HIS A 69 -14.76 15.42 -10.89
CA HIS A 69 -14.97 14.25 -10.06
C HIS A 69 -13.93 13.13 -10.28
N ASP A 70 -13.02 13.30 -11.23
CA ASP A 70 -11.97 12.34 -11.54
C ASP A 70 -10.77 12.55 -10.60
N ARG A 71 -10.47 11.49 -9.85
CA ARG A 71 -9.39 11.45 -8.84
C ARG A 71 -8.01 11.39 -9.47
N PHE A 72 -7.92 10.85 -10.68
CA PHE A 72 -6.66 10.67 -11.42
C PHE A 72 -6.83 11.13 -12.86
N LYS A 73 -7.34 12.36 -12.99
CA LYS A 73 -7.61 12.99 -14.27
C LYS A 73 -6.33 13.02 -15.11
N GLU A 74 -6.38 12.38 -16.26
CA GLU A 74 -5.31 12.49 -17.25
C GLU A 74 -5.25 13.91 -17.81
N ASP A 75 -4.07 14.32 -18.29
CA ASP A 75 -3.82 15.65 -18.85
C ASP A 75 -4.15 16.80 -17.86
N PHE A 76 -4.01 16.51 -16.56
CA PHE A 76 -4.21 17.48 -15.49
C PHE A 76 -3.23 18.66 -15.57
N PHE A 77 -1.98 18.38 -15.98
CA PHE A 77 -0.95 19.37 -16.26
C PHE A 77 -0.67 19.45 -17.76
N GLN A 78 -0.62 20.67 -18.28
CA GLN A 78 -0.20 20.99 -19.63
C GLN A 78 1.32 21.24 -19.69
N SER A 79 1.85 21.37 -20.91
CA SER A 79 3.27 21.69 -21.10
C SER A 79 3.64 22.99 -20.38
N GLY A 80 4.74 22.95 -19.62
CA GLY A 80 5.22 24.05 -18.79
C GLY A 80 4.60 24.14 -17.40
N GLU A 81 3.57 23.35 -17.09
CA GLU A 81 2.92 23.36 -15.76
C GLU A 81 3.54 22.36 -14.78
N ILE A 82 4.30 21.38 -15.28
CA ILE A 82 5.13 20.48 -14.46
C ILE A 82 6.50 20.36 -15.14
N GLY A 83 7.59 20.48 -14.38
CA GLY A 83 8.92 20.44 -14.98
C GLY A 83 10.05 20.88 -14.09
N GLY A 84 11.19 21.17 -14.73
CA GLY A 84 12.41 21.60 -14.07
C GLY A 84 13.47 22.11 -15.05
N HIS A 85 14.48 22.81 -14.53
CA HIS A 85 15.63 23.29 -15.31
C HIS A 85 16.67 22.18 -15.42
N CYS A 86 16.74 21.51 -16.57
CA CYS A 86 17.64 20.37 -16.81
C CYS A 86 17.69 20.04 -18.29
N LYS A 87 18.56 19.10 -18.69
CA LYS A 87 18.49 18.47 -20.01
C LYS A 87 17.53 17.28 -19.99
N LEU A 88 16.34 17.44 -20.57
CA LEU A 88 15.29 16.40 -20.62
C LEU A 88 15.46 15.47 -21.83
N ASP A 89 15.42 14.16 -21.61
CA ASP A 89 15.30 13.14 -22.65
C ASP A 89 13.83 12.82 -22.91
N THR A 90 13.20 13.65 -23.75
CA THR A 90 11.78 13.49 -24.12
C THR A 90 11.51 12.18 -24.84
N HIS A 91 12.47 11.67 -25.64
CA HIS A 91 12.27 10.42 -26.36
C HIS A 91 12.14 9.24 -25.39
N THR A 92 13.07 9.14 -24.44
CA THR A 92 13.03 8.09 -23.41
C THR A 92 11.81 8.25 -22.52
N LEU A 93 11.50 9.47 -22.05
CA LEU A 93 10.29 9.73 -21.25
C LEU A 93 9.03 9.22 -21.94
N MET A 94 8.79 9.59 -23.20
CA MET A 94 7.61 9.18 -23.94
C MET A 94 7.58 7.68 -24.24
N SER A 95 8.74 7.03 -24.27
CA SER A 95 8.84 5.59 -24.49
C SER A 95 8.40 4.75 -23.29
N GLU A 96 8.16 5.32 -22.11
CA GLU A 96 7.81 4.58 -20.88
C GLU A 96 6.28 4.43 -20.66
N GLY A 97 5.46 4.88 -21.61
CA GLY A 97 3.99 4.91 -21.48
C GLY A 97 3.26 3.57 -21.60
N GLN A 98 3.95 2.44 -21.77
CA GLN A 98 3.28 1.15 -22.09
C GLN A 98 2.42 0.60 -20.95
N ARG A 99 2.63 1.05 -19.70
CA ARG A 99 1.82 0.68 -18.54
C ARG A 99 1.05 1.86 -17.95
N LYS A 100 0.74 2.88 -18.77
CA LYS A 100 -0.07 4.03 -18.36
C LYS A 100 -1.42 3.55 -17.79
N SER A 101 -1.61 3.78 -16.50
CA SER A 101 -2.86 3.55 -15.79
C SER A 101 -2.79 4.26 -14.43
N PRO A 102 -3.90 4.87 -13.94
CA PRO A 102 -3.90 5.70 -12.74
C PRO A 102 -3.12 5.17 -11.55
N LEU A 103 -3.35 3.90 -11.17
CA LEU A 103 -2.73 3.28 -9.99
C LEU A 103 -1.58 2.31 -10.35
N GLN A 104 -1.04 2.38 -11.57
CA GLN A 104 0.03 1.50 -12.03
C GLN A 104 1.27 2.23 -12.52
N SER A 105 1.17 3.52 -12.84
CA SER A 105 2.25 4.35 -13.36
C SER A 105 2.00 5.84 -13.10
N TRP A 106 3.08 6.62 -12.97
CA TRP A 106 3.08 8.10 -12.95
C TRP A 106 3.20 8.73 -14.34
N PHE A 107 3.21 7.92 -15.39
CA PHE A 107 3.39 8.41 -16.76
C PHE A 107 2.33 9.45 -17.16
N ALA A 108 1.06 9.27 -16.77
CA ALA A 108 0.01 10.22 -17.11
C ALA A 108 0.26 11.64 -16.55
N GLU A 109 0.91 11.72 -15.39
CA GLU A 109 1.25 12.96 -14.71
C GLU A 109 2.55 13.58 -15.21
N LEU A 110 3.52 12.73 -15.59
CA LEU A 110 4.87 13.14 -15.97
C LEU A 110 5.11 13.22 -17.48
N GLN A 111 4.19 12.73 -18.33
CA GLN A 111 4.31 12.84 -19.80
C GLN A 111 4.39 14.31 -20.28
N SER A 112 3.86 15.26 -19.51
CA SER A 112 3.95 16.70 -19.78
C SER A 112 5.12 17.39 -19.07
N TYR A 113 6.00 16.64 -18.40
CA TYR A 113 7.20 17.17 -17.76
C TYR A 113 8.04 17.95 -18.77
N THR A 114 8.30 19.21 -18.46
CA THR A 114 8.90 20.16 -19.39
C THR A 114 10.27 20.61 -18.93
N GLN A 115 11.24 20.65 -19.86
CA GLN A 115 12.50 21.36 -19.65
C GLN A 115 12.23 22.87 -19.61
N LEU A 116 12.40 23.46 -18.42
CA LEU A 116 12.18 24.88 -18.18
C LEU A 116 13.43 25.68 -18.53
N ASN A 117 13.24 26.94 -18.90
CA ASN A 117 14.31 27.90 -19.19
C ASN A 117 14.69 28.79 -17.99
N PHE A 118 14.23 28.42 -16.79
CA PHE A 118 14.49 29.09 -15.53
C PHE A 118 14.68 28.05 -14.43
N ARG A 119 15.50 28.34 -13.42
CA ARG A 119 15.64 27.50 -12.22
C ARG A 119 14.50 27.81 -11.25
N PRO A 120 13.60 26.85 -10.95
CA PRO A 120 12.36 27.14 -10.26
C PRO A 120 12.51 27.85 -8.90
N ILE A 121 13.49 27.42 -8.09
CA ILE A 121 13.69 27.94 -6.73
C ILE A 121 14.65 29.13 -6.74
N GLU A 122 15.77 29.00 -7.43
CA GLU A 122 16.90 29.95 -7.45
C GLU A 122 16.51 31.25 -8.13
N ASP A 123 15.68 31.18 -9.17
CA ASP A 123 15.16 32.36 -9.87
C ASP A 123 13.80 32.84 -9.29
N ALA A 124 13.44 32.33 -8.10
CA ALA A 124 12.24 32.70 -7.32
C ALA A 124 10.92 32.64 -8.12
N LYS A 125 10.67 31.52 -8.82
CA LYS A 125 9.51 31.37 -9.72
C LYS A 125 8.29 30.73 -9.06
N CYS A 126 8.42 30.27 -7.83
CA CYS A 126 7.35 29.66 -7.05
C CYS A 126 6.82 30.59 -5.96
N ASP A 127 5.51 30.49 -5.70
CA ASP A 127 4.85 31.19 -4.60
C ASP A 127 5.07 30.44 -3.26
N ILE A 128 5.26 29.12 -3.33
CA ILE A 128 5.62 28.27 -2.19
C ILE A 128 6.84 27.42 -2.56
N VAL A 129 7.80 27.32 -1.64
CA VAL A 129 8.90 26.36 -1.71
C VAL A 129 8.75 25.38 -0.56
N VAL A 130 8.69 24.09 -0.89
CA VAL A 130 8.64 22.97 0.07
C VAL A 130 10.06 22.43 0.22
N ASP A 131 10.70 22.77 1.34
CA ASP A 131 12.09 22.39 1.61
C ASP A 131 12.24 20.94 2.11
N LYS A 132 11.20 20.38 2.73
CA LYS A 132 11.20 18.99 3.22
C LYS A 132 10.92 18.01 2.08
N PRO A 133 11.45 16.77 2.13
CA PRO A 133 11.12 15.75 1.15
C PRO A 133 9.61 15.47 1.12
N ALA A 134 9.02 15.50 -0.08
CA ALA A 134 7.60 15.25 -0.29
C ALA A 134 7.38 13.96 -1.07
N TYR A 135 6.57 13.06 -0.53
CA TYR A 135 6.16 11.81 -1.16
C TYR A 135 4.78 12.00 -1.77
N PHE A 136 4.71 12.07 -3.11
CA PHE A 136 3.46 12.01 -3.86
C PHE A 136 2.94 10.58 -3.88
N MET A 137 1.67 10.43 -3.51
CA MET A 137 0.99 9.13 -3.45
C MET A 137 -0.40 9.18 -4.05
N LYS A 138 -0.76 8.18 -4.86
CA LYS A 138 -2.13 7.95 -5.30
C LYS A 138 -2.76 6.86 -4.45
N PHE A 139 -3.77 7.22 -3.66
CA PHE A 139 -4.42 6.27 -2.75
C PHE A 139 -5.49 5.44 -3.47
N ASP A 140 -5.53 4.15 -3.17
CA ASP A 140 -6.47 3.19 -3.76
C ASP A 140 -7.89 3.37 -3.19
N ALA A 141 -8.14 2.91 -1.95
CA ALA A 141 -9.46 2.99 -1.34
C ALA A 141 -9.45 2.96 0.21
N GLY A 142 -9.49 4.14 0.83
CA GLY A 142 -9.37 4.34 2.29
C GLY A 142 -10.52 3.80 3.13
N VAL A 143 -11.59 3.30 2.49
CA VAL A 143 -12.72 2.64 3.15
C VAL A 143 -12.62 1.10 3.13
N ASN A 144 -11.60 0.54 2.48
CA ASN A 144 -11.40 -0.90 2.36
C ASN A 144 -9.96 -1.25 2.73
N MET A 145 -9.78 -1.96 3.85
CA MET A 145 -8.45 -2.29 4.38
C MET A 145 -7.57 -3.03 3.37
N TYR A 146 -8.14 -3.98 2.60
CA TYR A 146 -7.36 -4.75 1.63
C TYR A 146 -6.72 -3.84 0.57
N HIS A 147 -7.49 -2.87 0.07
CA HIS A 147 -7.02 -1.93 -0.95
C HIS A 147 -6.11 -0.85 -0.37
N HIS A 148 -6.47 -0.25 0.77
CA HIS A 148 -5.67 0.81 1.38
C HIS A 148 -4.31 0.32 1.91
N PHE A 149 -4.23 -0.95 2.35
CA PHE A 149 -2.94 -1.52 2.78
C PHE A 149 -2.00 -1.85 1.61
N CYS A 150 -2.48 -1.87 0.36
CA CYS A 150 -1.60 -1.80 -0.80
C CYS A 150 -0.81 -0.49 -0.80
N ASP A 151 -1.43 0.64 -0.42
CA ASP A 151 -0.79 1.96 -0.40
C ASP A 151 0.35 2.00 0.63
N PHE A 152 0.08 1.56 1.87
CA PHE A 152 1.08 1.53 2.93
C PHE A 152 2.23 0.57 2.65
N LEU A 153 1.96 -0.62 2.10
CA LEU A 153 3.03 -1.55 1.75
C LEU A 153 3.92 -0.96 0.63
N ASN A 154 3.32 -0.39 -0.41
CA ASN A 154 4.07 0.20 -1.51
C ASN A 154 4.84 1.46 -1.06
N LEU A 155 4.34 2.23 -0.09
CA LEU A 155 5.10 3.29 0.56
C LEU A 155 6.29 2.74 1.36
N TYR A 156 6.10 1.67 2.13
CA TYR A 156 7.20 1.03 2.85
C TYR A 156 8.29 0.54 1.89
N ILE A 157 7.93 -0.07 0.76
CA ILE A 157 8.89 -0.47 -0.27
C ILE A 157 9.55 0.77 -0.89
N THR A 158 8.80 1.85 -1.09
CA THR A 158 9.33 3.13 -1.57
C THR A 158 10.41 3.68 -0.62
N GLN A 159 10.28 3.50 0.70
CA GLN A 159 11.34 3.88 1.66
C GLN A 159 12.63 3.07 1.46
N HIS A 160 12.54 1.78 1.12
CA HIS A 160 13.70 0.96 0.75
C HIS A 160 14.33 1.43 -0.57
N VAL A 161 13.53 1.72 -1.59
CA VAL A 161 14.04 2.20 -2.89
C VAL A 161 14.66 3.60 -2.77
N ASN A 162 14.04 4.50 -1.99
CA ASN A 162 14.57 5.84 -1.74
C ASN A 162 15.70 5.87 -0.68
N ASN A 163 15.94 4.74 0.00
CA ASN A 163 16.90 4.60 1.09
C ASN A 163 16.70 5.65 2.21
N SER A 164 15.45 5.86 2.64
CA SER A 164 15.10 6.78 3.72
C SER A 164 13.85 6.32 4.47
N PHE A 165 13.97 6.24 5.79
CA PHE A 165 12.90 5.88 6.74
C PHE A 165 12.55 7.03 7.70
N SER A 166 12.99 8.25 7.38
CA SER A 166 12.65 9.43 8.17
C SER A 166 11.13 9.65 8.15
N THR A 167 10.58 10.06 9.29
CA THR A 167 9.20 10.56 9.38
C THR A 167 9.10 12.08 9.28
N ASP A 168 10.25 12.77 9.21
CA ASP A 168 10.30 14.19 8.88
C ASP A 168 10.15 14.43 7.37
N VAL A 169 9.02 13.96 6.81
CA VAL A 169 8.70 14.01 5.38
C VAL A 169 7.22 14.36 5.20
N TYR A 170 6.87 15.04 4.11
CA TYR A 170 5.46 15.27 3.76
C TYR A 170 4.92 14.14 2.91
N ILE A 171 3.71 13.68 3.23
CA ILE A 171 2.93 12.82 2.32
C ILE A 171 1.90 13.70 1.63
N VAL A 172 1.99 13.78 0.31
CA VAL A 172 1.08 14.56 -0.52
C VAL A 172 0.18 13.61 -1.30
N MET A 173 -1.10 13.58 -0.95
CA MET A 173 -2.12 12.82 -1.66
C MET A 173 -2.36 13.44 -3.03
N TRP A 174 -1.95 12.72 -4.07
CA TRP A 174 -2.19 13.03 -5.46
C TRP A 174 -3.63 12.68 -5.85
N ASP A 175 -4.53 13.62 -5.56
CA ASP A 175 -5.94 13.59 -5.93
C ASP A 175 -6.26 14.81 -6.77
N THR A 176 -6.66 14.61 -8.01
CA THR A 176 -7.04 15.69 -8.96
C THR A 176 -8.51 16.09 -8.84
N SER A 177 -9.30 15.36 -8.04
CA SER A 177 -10.72 15.64 -7.86
C SER A 177 -10.96 16.80 -6.89
N SER A 178 -12.21 17.29 -6.86
CA SER A 178 -12.68 18.25 -5.86
C SER A 178 -13.16 17.58 -4.56
N TYR A 179 -13.27 16.25 -4.52
CA TYR A 179 -13.88 15.55 -3.41
C TYR A 179 -12.98 15.46 -2.17
N GLY A 180 -13.62 15.16 -1.03
CA GLY A 180 -12.92 14.70 0.16
C GLY A 180 -12.47 13.24 0.01
N TYR A 181 -11.61 12.82 0.92
CA TYR A 181 -11.22 11.41 1.03
C TYR A 181 -11.55 10.89 2.42
N GLY A 182 -12.32 9.80 2.47
CA GLY A 182 -12.54 9.06 3.69
C GLY A 182 -11.43 8.05 3.87
N ASP A 183 -10.67 8.18 4.96
CA ASP A 183 -9.61 7.25 5.35
C ASP A 183 -9.94 6.65 6.72
N LEU A 184 -10.37 5.39 6.74
CA LEU A 184 -10.71 4.67 7.97
C LEU A 184 -9.47 4.16 8.71
N PHE A 185 -8.29 4.28 8.11
CA PHE A 185 -7.02 3.75 8.62
C PHE A 185 -5.95 4.85 8.74
N ALA A 186 -6.38 6.12 8.85
CA ALA A 186 -5.51 7.29 8.86
C ALA A 186 -4.44 7.24 9.97
N ASP A 187 -4.69 6.54 11.08
CA ASP A 187 -3.69 6.32 12.13
C ASP A 187 -2.41 5.66 11.62
N THR A 188 -2.48 4.87 10.54
CA THR A 188 -1.33 4.19 9.94
C THR A 188 -0.32 5.18 9.35
N TRP A 189 -0.73 6.38 8.94
CA TRP A 189 0.20 7.41 8.43
C TRP A 189 1.27 7.81 9.45
N LYS A 190 0.97 7.71 10.76
CA LYS A 190 1.92 7.98 11.85
C LYS A 190 3.13 7.03 11.82
N ALA A 191 3.05 5.90 11.11
CA ALA A 191 4.20 5.05 10.88
C ALA A 191 5.22 5.66 9.89
N PHE A 192 4.76 6.54 9.00
CA PHE A 192 5.50 7.01 7.83
C PHE A 192 5.80 8.52 7.83
N THR A 193 5.06 9.31 8.60
CA THR A 193 5.25 10.76 8.69
C THR A 193 4.83 11.31 10.06
N ASP A 194 5.50 12.38 10.51
CA ASP A 194 5.15 13.15 11.71
C ASP A 194 4.10 14.25 11.42
N TYR A 195 3.62 14.35 10.17
CA TYR A 195 2.71 15.39 9.70
C TYR A 195 1.40 14.81 9.16
N ASP A 196 0.35 15.63 9.12
CA ASP A 196 -0.89 15.27 8.45
C ASP A 196 -0.69 15.13 6.93
N VAL A 197 -1.47 14.22 6.32
CA VAL A 197 -1.48 14.05 4.86
C VAL A 197 -1.97 15.33 4.19
N ILE A 198 -1.14 15.86 3.28
CA ILE A 198 -1.44 17.08 2.54
C ILE A 198 -2.20 16.69 1.26
N HIS A 199 -3.38 17.25 1.03
CA HIS A 199 -4.04 17.08 -0.26
C HIS A 199 -3.40 17.99 -1.32
N LEU A 200 -3.21 17.48 -2.54
CA LEU A 200 -2.68 18.29 -3.67
C LEU A 200 -3.47 19.60 -3.88
N LYS A 201 -4.80 19.58 -3.65
CA LYS A 201 -5.68 20.75 -3.74
C LYS A 201 -5.35 21.89 -2.77
N THR A 202 -4.59 21.63 -1.71
CA THR A 202 -4.08 22.68 -0.80
C THR A 202 -3.16 23.67 -1.52
N TYR A 203 -2.59 23.26 -2.65
CA TYR A 203 -1.70 24.05 -3.49
C TYR A 203 -2.39 24.72 -4.69
N ASP A 204 -3.70 24.57 -4.84
CA ASP A 204 -4.45 25.21 -5.93
C ASP A 204 -4.24 26.73 -5.95
N SER A 205 -4.29 27.31 -7.16
CA SER A 205 -4.06 28.74 -7.41
C SER A 205 -2.63 29.23 -7.16
N LYS A 206 -1.65 28.33 -7.00
CA LYS A 206 -0.24 28.67 -6.69
C LYS A 206 0.74 27.96 -7.59
N ARG A 207 1.94 28.50 -7.70
CA ARG A 207 3.13 27.80 -8.18
C ARG A 207 3.89 27.26 -6.98
N VAL A 208 4.19 25.97 -6.99
CA VAL A 208 4.83 25.28 -5.88
C VAL A 208 6.08 24.57 -6.36
N CYS A 209 7.17 24.81 -5.64
CA CYS A 209 8.44 24.15 -5.87
C CYS A 209 8.70 23.15 -4.75
N PHE A 210 9.19 21.96 -5.10
CA PHE A 210 9.63 20.95 -4.14
C PHE A 210 11.13 20.75 -4.30
N ARG A 211 11.90 20.94 -3.22
CA ARG A 211 13.35 20.65 -3.27
C ARG A 211 13.62 19.18 -3.56
N GLU A 212 12.87 18.32 -2.89
CA GLU A 212 12.87 16.88 -3.16
C GLU A 212 11.45 16.36 -3.23
N ALA A 213 11.14 15.66 -4.32
CA ALA A 213 9.87 14.99 -4.51
C ALA A 213 10.10 13.52 -4.87
N VAL A 214 9.34 12.63 -4.24
CA VAL A 214 9.32 11.20 -4.51
C VAL A 214 7.93 10.83 -5.02
N PHE A 215 7.84 10.24 -6.20
CA PHE A 215 6.63 9.63 -6.72
C PHE A 215 6.65 8.16 -6.32
N SER A 216 5.82 7.79 -5.34
CA SER A 216 5.89 6.47 -4.69
C SER A 216 5.52 5.32 -5.63
N LEU A 217 5.95 4.10 -5.29
CA LEU A 217 5.40 2.90 -5.93
C LEU A 217 3.86 2.87 -5.77
N LEU A 218 3.17 2.35 -6.80
CA LEU A 218 1.71 2.43 -6.89
C LEU A 218 1.02 1.12 -6.47
N PRO A 219 -0.20 1.17 -5.91
CA PRO A 219 -0.85 0.02 -5.30
C PRO A 219 -1.35 -1.06 -6.26
N ARG A 220 -1.51 -0.76 -7.56
CA ARG A 220 -2.12 -1.68 -8.55
C ARG A 220 -1.17 -2.05 -9.69
N MET A 221 0.13 -1.86 -9.53
CA MET A 221 1.13 -2.17 -10.55
C MET A 221 0.94 -3.58 -11.12
N ARG A 222 1.06 -3.71 -12.45
CA ARG A 222 1.08 -5.01 -13.10
C ARG A 222 2.31 -5.80 -12.64
N TYR A 223 2.09 -7.01 -12.13
CA TYR A 223 3.12 -7.81 -11.44
C TYR A 223 3.71 -7.07 -10.21
N GLY A 224 2.88 -6.27 -9.53
CA GLY A 224 3.24 -5.57 -8.30
C GLY A 224 3.14 -6.45 -7.05
N LEU A 225 3.46 -5.85 -5.91
CA LEU A 225 3.32 -6.49 -4.59
C LEU A 225 1.96 -6.19 -3.96
N PHE A 226 1.48 -7.13 -3.13
CA PHE A 226 0.14 -7.17 -2.51
C PHE A 226 -0.99 -7.46 -3.50
N TYR A 227 -1.17 -6.61 -4.51
CA TYR A 227 -2.20 -6.78 -5.53
C TYR A 227 -1.61 -7.38 -6.80
N ASN A 228 -2.23 -8.42 -7.34
CA ASN A 228 -1.78 -9.12 -8.56
C ASN A 228 -0.32 -9.66 -8.49
N THR A 229 0.17 -10.03 -7.31
CA THR A 229 1.51 -10.58 -7.14
C THR A 229 1.58 -11.99 -7.73
N PRO A 230 2.45 -12.26 -8.72
CA PRO A 230 2.64 -13.60 -9.23
C PRO A 230 3.40 -14.40 -8.17
N LEU A 231 2.71 -15.30 -7.44
CA LEU A 231 3.35 -16.13 -6.43
C LEU A 231 3.57 -17.55 -6.92
N ILE A 232 4.83 -17.92 -7.08
CA ILE A 232 5.23 -19.30 -7.34
C ILE A 232 4.69 -20.24 -6.26
N SER A 233 4.19 -21.41 -6.65
CA SER A 233 3.60 -22.40 -5.74
C SER A 233 4.62 -22.98 -4.77
N GLY A 234 4.21 -23.24 -3.52
CA GLY A 234 5.01 -23.98 -2.53
C GLY A 234 6.01 -23.13 -1.73
N CYS A 235 6.26 -21.88 -2.13
CA CYS A 235 7.02 -20.93 -1.31
C CYS A 235 6.08 -20.13 -0.40
N GLN A 236 6.53 -19.77 0.79
CA GLN A 236 5.80 -18.97 1.77
C GLN A 236 6.78 -18.25 2.70
N SER A 237 6.27 -17.29 3.47
CA SER A 237 7.01 -16.49 4.44
C SER A 237 8.04 -15.56 3.79
N THR A 238 7.59 -14.36 3.40
CA THR A 238 8.49 -13.31 2.93
C THR A 238 9.08 -12.55 4.11
N GLY A 239 10.34 -12.14 3.99
CA GLY A 239 10.94 -11.15 4.90
C GLY A 239 10.23 -9.81 4.80
N LEU A 240 9.84 -9.39 3.58
CA LEU A 240 9.26 -8.08 3.30
C LEU A 240 7.93 -7.82 4.03
N PHE A 241 6.92 -8.69 3.90
CA PHE A 241 5.61 -8.46 4.55
C PHE A 241 5.69 -8.57 6.07
N ARG A 242 6.55 -9.47 6.58
CA ARG A 242 6.84 -9.57 8.02
C ARG A 242 7.50 -8.29 8.53
N ALA A 243 8.51 -7.78 7.81
CA ALA A 243 9.18 -6.53 8.17
C ALA A 243 8.24 -5.32 8.08
N PHE A 244 7.37 -5.25 7.07
CA PHE A 244 6.32 -4.24 6.98
C PHE A 244 5.38 -4.28 8.19
N SER A 245 4.90 -5.46 8.56
CA SER A 245 4.06 -5.66 9.75
C SER A 245 4.75 -5.15 11.01
N GLN A 246 5.98 -5.58 11.24
CA GLN A 246 6.79 -5.15 12.40
C GLN A 246 7.07 -3.65 12.38
N HIS A 247 7.35 -3.07 11.21
CA HIS A 247 7.56 -1.64 11.05
C HIS A 247 6.33 -0.84 11.49
N VAL A 248 5.15 -1.18 10.96
CA VAL A 248 3.89 -0.50 11.33
C VAL A 248 3.58 -0.67 12.82
N LEU A 249 3.63 -1.90 13.34
CA LEU A 249 3.32 -2.17 14.74
C LEU A 249 4.27 -1.45 15.70
N HIS A 250 5.57 -1.44 15.39
CA HIS A 250 6.58 -0.75 16.18
C HIS A 250 6.36 0.77 16.18
N ARG A 251 6.19 1.38 15.00
CA ARG A 251 6.01 2.83 14.87
C ARG A 251 4.69 3.33 15.48
N LEU A 252 3.66 2.48 15.50
CA LEU A 252 2.38 2.78 16.16
C LEU A 252 2.33 2.37 17.64
N ASN A 253 3.44 1.88 18.20
CA ASN A 253 3.56 1.43 19.58
C ASN A 253 2.48 0.38 19.97
N ILE A 254 2.28 -0.61 19.10
CA ILE A 254 1.41 -1.76 19.36
C ILE A 254 2.23 -2.89 19.94
N THR A 255 1.96 -3.25 21.19
CA THR A 255 2.73 -4.24 21.94
C THR A 255 2.19 -5.66 21.77
N GLN A 256 3.10 -6.62 21.70
CA GLN A 256 2.81 -8.05 21.72
C GLN A 256 2.99 -8.59 23.14
N GLU A 257 1.99 -9.27 23.68
CA GLU A 257 1.96 -9.75 25.08
C GLU A 257 2.54 -11.17 25.28
N GLY A 258 3.30 -11.68 24.33
CA GLY A 258 3.76 -13.07 24.28
C GLY A 258 2.64 -14.07 23.99
N PRO A 259 2.98 -15.36 23.91
CA PRO A 259 2.05 -16.46 24.08
C PRO A 259 1.56 -16.53 25.54
N LYS A 260 0.32 -16.97 25.76
CA LYS A 260 -0.21 -17.24 27.11
C LYS A 260 0.04 -18.70 27.51
N ASP A 261 0.42 -18.92 28.76
CA ASP A 261 0.63 -20.28 29.27
C ASP A 261 -0.66 -21.09 29.30
N GLY A 262 -0.68 -22.19 28.54
CA GLY A 262 -1.82 -23.12 28.48
C GLY A 262 -3.11 -22.55 27.90
N LYS A 263 -3.08 -21.34 27.31
CA LYS A 263 -4.23 -20.64 26.75
C LYS A 263 -3.94 -20.13 25.33
N MET A 264 -4.96 -20.16 24.48
CA MET A 264 -4.93 -19.60 23.12
C MET A 264 -6.04 -18.57 22.97
N ARG A 265 -5.67 -17.37 22.54
CA ARG A 265 -6.61 -16.28 22.25
C ARG A 265 -7.24 -16.51 20.88
N VAL A 266 -8.54 -16.75 20.87
CA VAL A 266 -9.34 -16.99 19.67
C VAL A 266 -10.21 -15.78 19.42
N THR A 267 -9.97 -15.09 18.31
CA THR A 267 -10.76 -13.91 17.92
C THR A 267 -11.61 -14.28 16.71
N VAL A 268 -12.93 -14.18 16.88
CA VAL A 268 -13.91 -14.38 15.82
C VAL A 268 -14.32 -13.00 15.29
N LEU A 269 -13.99 -12.72 14.03
CA LEU A 269 -14.38 -11.51 13.34
C LEU A 269 -15.84 -11.62 12.90
N ALA A 270 -16.70 -10.91 13.61
CA ALA A 270 -18.08 -10.67 13.23
C ALA A 270 -18.17 -9.62 12.12
N ARG A 271 -19.31 -9.59 11.43
CA ARG A 271 -19.57 -8.64 10.34
C ARG A 271 -20.98 -8.07 10.45
N SER A 272 -21.06 -6.77 10.67
CA SER A 272 -22.30 -6.00 10.56
C SER A 272 -22.55 -5.47 9.14
N THR A 273 -22.44 -6.34 8.13
CA THR A 273 -22.74 -6.02 6.71
C THR A 273 -24.10 -6.56 6.29
N GLU A 274 -24.52 -6.46 5.02
CA GLU A 274 -25.71 -7.18 4.54
C GLU A 274 -25.39 -8.65 4.29
N TYR A 275 -24.24 -8.91 3.65
CA TYR A 275 -23.79 -10.23 3.21
C TYR A 275 -22.62 -10.78 4.04
N ARG A 276 -22.23 -12.04 3.79
CA ARG A 276 -21.11 -12.76 4.44
C ARG A 276 -21.13 -12.79 5.97
N LYS A 277 -22.31 -12.97 6.56
CA LYS A 277 -22.45 -13.17 8.01
C LYS A 277 -22.28 -14.63 8.39
N ILE A 278 -21.75 -14.86 9.60
CA ILE A 278 -21.81 -16.18 10.24
C ILE A 278 -23.18 -16.28 10.91
N LEU A 279 -24.13 -16.97 10.30
CA LEU A 279 -25.53 -17.00 10.78
C LEU A 279 -25.66 -17.71 12.13
N ASN A 280 -24.89 -18.78 12.35
CA ASN A 280 -24.84 -19.53 13.60
C ASN A 280 -23.66 -19.11 14.49
N GLN A 281 -23.27 -17.81 14.47
CA GLN A 281 -22.10 -17.30 15.21
C GLN A 281 -22.13 -17.66 16.70
N ASN A 282 -23.30 -17.60 17.33
CA ASN A 282 -23.45 -17.94 18.75
C ASN A 282 -23.16 -19.42 19.01
N GLU A 283 -23.61 -20.32 18.12
CA GLU A 283 -23.31 -21.75 18.23
C GLU A 283 -21.82 -22.03 18.03
N LEU A 284 -21.19 -21.40 17.03
CA LEU A 284 -19.76 -21.50 16.79
C LEU A 284 -18.95 -21.06 18.02
N VAL A 285 -19.28 -19.90 18.58
CA VAL A 285 -18.57 -19.35 19.75
C VAL A 285 -18.80 -20.20 20.99
N ASN A 286 -20.03 -20.69 21.22
CA ASN A 286 -20.32 -21.59 22.33
C ASN A 286 -19.55 -22.90 22.20
N ALA A 287 -19.45 -23.47 21.00
CA ALA A 287 -18.64 -24.66 20.74
C ALA A 287 -17.16 -24.40 21.02
N LEU A 288 -16.59 -23.28 20.56
CA LEU A 288 -15.20 -22.91 20.83
C LEU A 288 -14.94 -22.75 22.34
N LYS A 289 -15.87 -22.17 23.09
CA LYS A 289 -15.77 -22.01 24.55
C LYS A 289 -15.79 -23.32 25.34
N THR A 290 -16.22 -24.43 24.75
CA THR A 290 -16.14 -25.76 25.39
C THR A 290 -14.71 -26.29 25.49
N VAL A 291 -13.80 -25.76 24.66
CA VAL A 291 -12.38 -26.13 24.67
C VAL A 291 -11.69 -25.31 25.77
N SER A 292 -11.26 -25.97 26.84
CA SER A 292 -10.73 -25.31 28.05
C SER A 292 -9.50 -24.42 27.83
N MET A 293 -8.73 -24.67 26.76
CA MET A 293 -7.56 -23.87 26.38
C MET A 293 -7.91 -22.61 25.58
N PHE A 294 -9.14 -22.44 25.08
CA PHE A 294 -9.51 -21.29 24.25
C PHE A 294 -10.05 -20.12 25.07
N GLU A 295 -9.47 -18.95 24.89
CA GLU A 295 -10.00 -17.65 25.32
C GLU A 295 -10.68 -16.99 24.12
N VAL A 296 -12.00 -17.17 24.02
CA VAL A 296 -12.76 -16.78 22.83
C VAL A 296 -13.37 -15.40 23.00
N GLN A 297 -13.10 -14.51 22.04
CA GLN A 297 -13.74 -13.21 21.90
C GLN A 297 -14.36 -13.03 20.51
N ILE A 298 -15.40 -12.20 20.44
CA ILE A 298 -16.04 -11.78 19.19
C ILE A 298 -15.73 -10.30 19.03
N VAL A 299 -15.29 -9.90 17.83
CA VAL A 299 -15.03 -8.51 17.52
C VAL A 299 -15.71 -8.11 16.23
N ASP A 300 -16.26 -6.91 16.20
CA ASP A 300 -16.72 -6.25 14.97
C ASP A 300 -15.85 -5.01 14.76
N TYR A 301 -15.04 -5.02 13.70
CA TYR A 301 -14.11 -3.94 13.38
C TYR A 301 -14.82 -2.81 12.62
N LYS A 302 -16.00 -2.44 13.11
CA LYS A 302 -16.82 -1.39 12.53
C LYS A 302 -16.26 -0.02 12.88
N TYR A 303 -16.16 0.82 11.86
CA TYR A 303 -15.71 2.19 12.01
C TYR A 303 -16.57 2.96 13.03
N LYS A 304 -15.91 3.77 13.87
CA LYS A 304 -16.44 4.52 15.03
C LYS A 304 -16.83 3.69 16.26
N GLU A 305 -16.98 2.38 16.15
CA GLU A 305 -17.26 1.52 17.31
C GLU A 305 -15.96 1.05 17.97
N LEU A 306 -14.92 0.80 17.16
CA LEU A 306 -13.59 0.43 17.63
C LEU A 306 -12.51 1.13 16.81
N GLY A 307 -11.65 1.91 17.47
CA GLY A 307 -10.56 2.64 16.84
C GLY A 307 -9.54 1.71 16.19
N PHE A 308 -8.91 2.13 15.09
CA PHE A 308 -8.03 1.25 14.32
C PHE A 308 -6.84 0.74 15.14
N LEU A 309 -6.25 1.56 16.01
CA LEU A 309 -5.18 1.13 16.92
C LEU A 309 -5.64 0.02 17.88
N ASP A 310 -6.88 0.04 18.35
CA ASP A 310 -7.42 -1.02 19.22
C ASP A 310 -7.68 -2.30 18.43
N GLN A 311 -8.14 -2.19 17.18
CA GLN A 311 -8.23 -3.33 16.27
C GLN A 311 -6.84 -3.99 16.08
N LEU A 312 -5.78 -3.19 15.91
CA LEU A 312 -4.41 -3.69 15.83
C LEU A 312 -3.96 -4.35 17.14
N ARG A 313 -4.26 -3.78 18.31
CA ARG A 313 -3.93 -4.39 19.62
C ARG A 313 -4.56 -5.76 19.78
N ILE A 314 -5.85 -5.89 19.46
CA ILE A 314 -6.58 -7.17 19.51
C ILE A 314 -5.99 -8.16 18.50
N THR A 315 -5.81 -7.73 17.25
CA THR A 315 -5.26 -8.57 16.19
C THR A 315 -3.84 -9.06 16.55
N HIS A 316 -2.96 -8.17 16.99
CA HIS A 316 -1.58 -8.53 17.32
C HIS A 316 -1.47 -9.47 18.54
N ASN A 317 -2.54 -9.53 19.34
CA ASN A 317 -2.69 -10.44 20.47
C ASN A 317 -3.76 -11.50 20.22
N THR A 318 -3.82 -12.03 18.98
CA THR A 318 -4.68 -13.15 18.60
C THR A 318 -3.86 -14.33 18.13
N ASP A 319 -4.11 -15.52 18.67
CA ASP A 319 -3.41 -16.75 18.29
C ASP A 319 -4.18 -17.51 17.18
N ILE A 320 -5.51 -17.45 17.20
CA ILE A 320 -6.38 -17.99 16.15
C ILE A 320 -7.37 -16.90 15.71
N PHE A 321 -7.29 -16.47 14.45
CA PHE A 321 -8.16 -15.45 13.87
C PHE A 321 -9.14 -16.07 12.90
N ILE A 322 -10.43 -16.06 13.24
CA ILE A 322 -11.49 -16.74 12.48
C ILE A 322 -12.38 -15.68 11.82
N GLY A 323 -12.63 -15.78 10.52
CA GLY A 323 -13.49 -14.82 9.83
C GLY A 323 -13.99 -15.30 8.46
N MET A 324 -14.99 -14.60 7.94
CA MET A 324 -15.50 -14.79 6.57
C MET A 324 -14.69 -13.96 5.57
N HIS A 325 -14.59 -14.42 4.32
CA HIS A 325 -13.89 -13.73 3.23
C HIS A 325 -14.22 -12.23 3.14
N GLY A 326 -13.21 -11.36 3.15
CA GLY A 326 -13.36 -9.93 2.87
C GLY A 326 -12.41 -9.06 3.67
N ALA A 327 -12.46 -7.75 3.45
CA ALA A 327 -11.40 -6.80 3.80
C ALA A 327 -10.90 -6.89 5.26
N GLY A 328 -11.76 -7.24 6.23
CA GLY A 328 -11.35 -7.44 7.62
C GLY A 328 -10.37 -8.60 7.84
N LEU A 329 -10.28 -9.59 6.94
CA LEU A 329 -9.23 -10.62 6.99
C LEU A 329 -7.84 -10.05 6.69
N THR A 330 -7.71 -8.85 6.14
CA THR A 330 -6.43 -8.15 5.95
C THR A 330 -5.70 -7.90 7.28
N HIS A 331 -6.41 -7.93 8.41
CA HIS A 331 -5.80 -7.96 9.74
C HIS A 331 -4.80 -9.11 9.93
N LEU A 332 -4.84 -10.15 9.09
CA LEU A 332 -3.82 -11.20 9.08
C LEU A 332 -2.38 -10.68 8.94
N LEU A 333 -2.19 -9.49 8.35
CA LEU A 333 -0.89 -8.85 8.27
C LEU A 333 -0.28 -8.55 9.64
N PHE A 334 -1.11 -8.31 10.64
CA PHE A 334 -0.69 -7.85 11.98
C PHE A 334 -0.80 -8.93 13.05
N LEU A 335 -1.15 -10.16 12.68
CA LEU A 335 -1.12 -11.28 13.60
C LEU A 335 0.32 -11.59 14.07
N PRO A 336 0.48 -12.19 15.26
CA PRO A 336 1.78 -12.70 15.69
C PRO A 336 2.24 -13.84 14.77
N ASP A 337 3.56 -14.05 14.70
CA ASP A 337 4.17 -14.97 13.73
C ASP A 337 3.71 -16.44 13.88
N TRP A 338 3.23 -16.84 15.06
CA TRP A 338 2.70 -18.19 15.32
C TRP A 338 1.20 -18.33 15.06
N ALA A 339 0.50 -17.25 14.70
CA ALA A 339 -0.95 -17.27 14.57
C ALA A 339 -1.44 -18.12 13.39
N THR A 340 -2.68 -18.58 13.53
CA THR A 340 -3.42 -19.22 12.44
C THR A 340 -4.64 -18.39 12.05
N VAL A 341 -4.78 -18.12 10.75
CA VAL A 341 -6.00 -17.57 10.14
C VAL A 341 -6.89 -18.72 9.72
N PHE A 342 -8.17 -18.67 10.09
CA PHE A 342 -9.20 -19.55 9.57
C PHE A 342 -10.22 -18.75 8.76
N GLU A 343 -10.12 -18.84 7.43
CA GLU A 343 -11.14 -18.32 6.52
C GLU A 343 -12.29 -19.33 6.42
N LEU A 344 -13.43 -19.00 7.04
CA LEU A 344 -14.59 -19.90 7.14
C LEU A 344 -15.20 -20.23 5.78
N TYR A 345 -15.22 -19.26 4.88
CA TYR A 345 -15.69 -19.45 3.52
C TYR A 345 -14.99 -18.41 2.66
N ASN A 346 -14.34 -18.86 1.59
CA ASN A 346 -13.51 -18.05 0.70
C ASN A 346 -14.28 -17.47 -0.49
N CYS A 347 -15.59 -17.73 -0.59
CA CYS A 347 -16.43 -17.23 -1.68
C CYS A 347 -15.92 -17.58 -3.07
N GLU A 348 -15.35 -18.78 -3.23
CA GLU A 348 -14.75 -19.26 -4.48
C GLU A 348 -13.49 -18.50 -4.92
N ASP A 349 -12.96 -17.61 -4.06
CA ASP A 349 -11.69 -16.92 -4.20
C ASP A 349 -10.71 -17.37 -3.10
N GLU A 350 -10.30 -18.64 -3.17
CA GLU A 350 -9.36 -19.23 -2.20
C GLU A 350 -8.01 -18.49 -2.19
N ARG A 351 -7.58 -17.97 -3.35
CA ARG A 351 -6.22 -17.46 -3.53
C ARG A 351 -6.00 -16.12 -2.85
N CYS A 352 -7.01 -15.25 -2.78
CA CYS A 352 -6.86 -13.89 -2.26
C CYS A 352 -6.19 -13.82 -0.86
N TYR A 353 -6.82 -14.38 0.17
CA TYR A 353 -6.25 -14.35 1.53
C TYR A 353 -5.23 -15.47 1.78
N LEU A 354 -5.28 -16.59 1.05
CA LEU A 354 -4.23 -17.60 1.11
C LEU A 354 -2.88 -17.00 0.66
N ASP A 355 -2.86 -16.28 -0.46
CA ASP A 355 -1.63 -15.69 -0.98
C ASP A 355 -1.14 -14.55 -0.10
N LEU A 356 -2.05 -13.74 0.48
CA LEU A 356 -1.67 -12.74 1.48
C LEU A 356 -1.08 -13.37 2.75
N ALA A 357 -1.64 -14.49 3.22
CA ALA A 357 -1.10 -15.22 4.37
C ALA A 357 0.26 -15.84 4.06
N ARG A 358 0.45 -16.39 2.85
CA ARG A 358 1.74 -16.89 2.36
C ARG A 358 2.78 -15.79 2.28
N LEU A 359 2.40 -14.61 1.79
CA LEU A 359 3.26 -13.42 1.76
C LEU A 359 3.69 -13.03 3.17
N ARG A 360 2.73 -12.88 4.09
CA ARG A 360 3.00 -12.53 5.49
C ARG A 360 3.77 -13.61 6.25
N GLY A 361 3.61 -14.88 5.89
CA GLY A 361 4.20 -16.01 6.62
C GLY A 361 3.40 -16.43 7.85
N VAL A 362 2.08 -16.26 7.85
CA VAL A 362 1.18 -16.78 8.89
C VAL A 362 0.47 -18.03 8.39
N HIS A 363 0.12 -18.93 9.30
CA HIS A 363 -0.55 -20.16 8.92
C HIS A 363 -2.00 -19.87 8.48
N TYR A 364 -2.42 -20.45 7.37
CA TYR A 364 -3.75 -20.27 6.81
C TYR A 364 -4.46 -21.61 6.68
N ILE A 365 -5.70 -21.66 7.14
CA ILE A 365 -6.62 -22.78 6.95
C ILE A 365 -7.95 -22.28 6.41
N THR A 366 -8.60 -23.13 5.61
CA THR A 366 -9.96 -22.92 5.12
C THR A 366 -10.76 -24.23 5.18
N TRP A 367 -12.07 -24.13 5.05
CA TRP A 367 -12.96 -25.29 5.09
C TRP A 367 -12.71 -26.25 3.92
N ARG A 368 -12.38 -27.50 4.25
CA ARG A 368 -12.20 -28.57 3.24
C ARG A 368 -13.47 -29.35 2.93
N LYS A 369 -14.43 -29.37 3.87
CA LYS A 369 -15.69 -30.12 3.75
C LYS A 369 -16.80 -29.17 3.33
N GLN A 370 -16.97 -28.98 2.01
CA GLN A 370 -17.97 -28.06 1.46
C GLN A 370 -19.40 -28.38 1.93
N ASN A 371 -19.72 -29.64 2.22
CA ASN A 371 -21.02 -30.06 2.75
C ASN A 371 -21.27 -29.69 4.24
N LYS A 372 -20.42 -28.85 4.84
CA LYS A 372 -20.57 -28.35 6.21
C LYS A 372 -20.71 -26.83 6.28
N VAL A 373 -20.60 -26.13 5.15
CA VAL A 373 -20.81 -24.69 5.05
C VAL A 373 -21.93 -24.47 4.05
N PHE A 374 -23.06 -23.94 4.53
CA PHE A 374 -24.26 -23.77 3.71
C PHE A 374 -24.51 -22.27 3.51
N PRO A 375 -24.42 -21.76 2.27
CA PRO A 375 -24.81 -20.39 1.99
C PRO A 375 -26.34 -20.29 2.07
N GLN A 376 -26.84 -19.20 2.65
CA GLN A 376 -28.29 -18.92 2.68
C GLN A 376 -28.80 -18.48 1.30
N ASP A 377 -27.96 -17.75 0.55
CA ASP A 377 -28.25 -17.22 -0.77
C ASP A 377 -27.22 -17.67 -1.81
N LYS A 378 -27.51 -17.50 -3.11
CA LYS A 378 -26.61 -17.90 -4.21
C LYS A 378 -25.34 -17.03 -4.34
N SER A 379 -25.22 -15.96 -3.56
CA SER A 379 -24.06 -15.08 -3.55
C SER A 379 -23.25 -15.23 -2.27
N CYS A 380 -21.96 -14.94 -2.37
CA CYS A 380 -21.20 -14.40 -1.25
C CYS A 380 -21.87 -13.10 -0.76
#